data_AF-A0A7W8MGB9-F1
#
_entry.id   AF-A0A7W8MGB9-F1
#
_cell.length_a   1.000
_cell.length_b   1.000
_cell.length_c   1.000
_cell.angle_alpha   90.00
_cell.angle_beta   90.00
_cell.angle_gamma   90.00
#
_symmetry.space_group_name_H-M   'P 1'
#
loop_
_entity.id
_entity.type
_entity.pdbx_description
1 polymer ?
#
loop_
_entity_poly.entity_id
_entity_poly.type
_entity_poly.pdbx_seq_one_letter_code
_entity_poly.pdbx_strand_id
1 'polypeptide(L)'
;MKTLASLVAVLIVTAAGSASAQEARIRWGDLDLSTAAGADAFDRRVRVAARKLCRNTPMIGGRAACQAAVRDEAVTRLPGAAQVDYALSRVPLVA
;
A
#
# COMPACT_ATOMS: atom_id res chain seq x y z
N MET A 1 -26.00 -17.87 45.31
CA MET A 1 -25.91 -17.03 44.09
C MET A 1 -24.67 -16.15 44.20
N LYS A 2 -24.04 -15.84 43.06
CA LYS A 2 -22.88 -14.95 42.82
C LYS A 2 -21.49 -15.59 42.95
N THR A 3 -20.96 -16.03 41.81
CA THR A 3 -19.55 -15.75 41.46
C THR A 3 -19.54 -15.09 40.09
N LEU A 4 -19.18 -13.80 40.08
CA LEU A 4 -19.00 -12.99 38.88
C LEU A 4 -17.65 -13.40 38.28
N ALA A 5 -17.69 -14.09 37.13
CA ALA A 5 -16.48 -14.46 36.40
C ALA A 5 -15.89 -13.22 35.71
N SER A 6 -14.64 -12.90 36.07
CA SER A 6 -13.86 -11.79 35.54
C SER A 6 -13.64 -11.91 34.04
N LEU A 7 -13.93 -10.83 33.31
CA LEU A 7 -13.55 -10.64 31.91
C LEU A 7 -12.14 -10.05 31.86
N VAL A 8 -11.14 -10.88 31.54
CA VAL A 8 -9.78 -10.40 31.23
C VAL A 8 -9.70 -10.17 29.72
N ALA A 9 -9.87 -8.92 29.30
CA ALA A 9 -9.60 -8.50 27.93
C ALA A 9 -8.09 -8.34 27.74
N VAL A 10 -7.44 -9.31 27.09
CA VAL A 10 -6.02 -9.23 26.72
C VAL A 10 -5.91 -8.34 25.48
N LEU A 11 -5.46 -7.10 25.67
CA LEU A 11 -5.07 -6.20 24.60
C LEU A 11 -3.69 -6.62 24.08
N ILE A 12 -3.67 -7.38 22.99
CA ILE A 12 -2.43 -7.73 22.27
C ILE A 12 -2.00 -6.48 21.51
N VAL A 13 -0.99 -5.77 22.03
CA VAL A 13 -0.31 -4.69 21.31
C VAL A 13 0.36 -5.28 20.07
N THR A 14 -0.14 -4.93 18.89
CA THR A 14 0.42 -5.33 17.61
C THR A 14 1.76 -4.63 17.40
N ALA A 15 2.76 -5.42 17.00
CA ALA A 15 4.13 -4.97 16.78
C ALA A 15 4.17 -3.79 15.79
N ALA A 16 4.61 -2.63 16.26
CA ALA A 16 5.06 -1.54 15.40
C ALA A 16 6.34 -2.00 14.70
N GLY A 17 6.21 -2.46 13.46
CA GLY A 17 7.35 -2.83 12.62
C GLY A 17 8.25 -1.62 12.40
N SER A 18 9.56 -1.82 12.51
CA SER A 18 10.58 -0.80 12.28
C SER A 18 10.42 -0.22 10.87
N ALA A 19 9.93 1.02 10.78
CA ALA A 19 9.90 1.78 9.53
C ALA A 19 11.34 2.10 9.13
N SER A 20 11.96 1.23 8.34
CA SER A 20 13.20 1.60 7.64
C SER A 20 12.79 2.57 6.53
N ALA A 21 13.17 3.84 6.69
CA ALA A 21 12.96 4.88 5.69
C ALA A 21 13.90 4.66 4.49
N GLN A 22 13.61 3.64 3.68
CA GLN A 22 14.23 3.51 2.37
C GLN A 22 13.42 4.34 1.36
N GLU A 23 14.04 5.41 0.85
CA GLU A 23 13.43 6.29 -0.13
C GLU A 23 13.51 5.67 -1.52
N ALA A 24 12.36 5.38 -2.15
CA ALA A 24 12.30 4.98 -3.56
C ALA A 24 11.61 6.08 -4.39
N ARG A 25 12.35 6.67 -5.33
CA ARG A 25 11.77 7.63 -6.27
C ARG A 25 11.08 6.91 -7.42
N ILE A 26 9.74 7.02 -7.48
CA ILE A 26 8.91 6.46 -8.55
C ILE A 26 8.58 7.59 -9.52
N ARG A 27 9.11 7.51 -10.74
CA ARG A 27 8.74 8.46 -11.80
C ARG A 27 7.34 8.14 -12.33
N TRP A 28 6.51 9.16 -12.46
CA TRP A 28 5.16 9.07 -12.99
C TRP A 28 4.84 10.16 -14.03
N GLY A 29 5.60 11.27 -14.08
CA GLY A 29 5.30 12.41 -14.96
C GLY A 29 5.42 12.14 -16.48
N ASP A 30 5.92 10.97 -16.88
CA ASP A 30 5.93 10.51 -18.27
C ASP A 30 4.71 9.61 -18.62
N LEU A 31 3.84 9.34 -17.65
CA LEU A 31 2.71 8.44 -17.80
C LEU A 31 1.40 9.23 -17.86
N ASP A 32 0.52 8.81 -18.77
CA ASP A 32 -0.87 9.26 -18.79
C ASP A 32 -1.72 8.39 -17.86
N LEU A 33 -1.90 8.82 -16.62
CA LEU A 33 -2.62 8.08 -15.59
C LEU A 33 -4.14 8.03 -15.81
N SER A 34 -4.69 8.84 -16.72
CA SER A 34 -6.11 8.79 -17.08
C SER A 34 -6.43 7.56 -17.95
N THR A 35 -5.40 6.85 -18.45
CA THR A 35 -5.55 5.63 -19.24
C THR A 35 -5.21 4.38 -18.41
N ALA A 36 -5.87 3.27 -18.73
CA ALA A 36 -5.54 1.97 -18.13
C ALA A 36 -4.06 1.59 -18.36
N ALA A 37 -3.53 1.84 -19.56
CA ALA A 37 -2.15 1.51 -19.90
C ALA A 37 -1.12 2.32 -19.09
N GLY A 38 -1.33 3.63 -18.91
CA GLY A 38 -0.45 4.47 -18.09
C GLY A 38 -0.57 4.13 -16.60
N ALA A 39 -1.78 3.89 -16.10
CA ALA A 39 -2.00 3.43 -14.74
C ALA A 39 -1.34 2.06 -14.48
N ASP A 40 -1.36 1.13 -15.43
CA ASP A 40 -0.67 -0.16 -15.33
C ASP A 40 0.86 -0.03 -15.36
N ALA A 41 1.37 0.93 -16.13
CA ALA A 41 2.79 1.26 -16.14
C ALA A 41 3.25 1.82 -14.79
N PHE A 42 2.46 2.72 -14.19
CA PHE A 42 2.70 3.24 -12.85
C PHE A 42 2.71 2.10 -11.83
N ASP A 43 1.68 1.27 -11.85
CA ASP A 43 1.54 0.10 -10.99
C ASP A 43 2.73 -0.85 -11.05
N ARG A 44 3.23 -1.12 -12.26
CA ARG A 44 4.42 -1.94 -12.47
C ARG A 44 5.64 -1.32 -11.81
N ARG A 45 5.82 0.01 -11.92
CA ARG A 45 6.93 0.73 -11.26
C ARG A 45 6.81 0.65 -9.74
N VAL A 46 5.61 0.87 -9.21
CA VAL A 46 5.32 0.74 -7.76
C VAL A 46 5.62 -0.68 -7.28
N ARG A 47 5.17 -1.73 -7.99
CA ARG A 47 5.48 -3.12 -7.63
C ARG A 47 6.98 -3.41 -7.62
N VAL A 48 7.74 -2.88 -8.58
CA VAL A 48 9.20 -3.02 -8.61
C VAL A 48 9.84 -2.32 -7.41
N ALA A 49 9.41 -1.10 -7.07
CA ALA A 49 9.89 -0.37 -5.90
C ALA A 49 9.54 -1.09 -4.60
N ALA A 50 8.30 -1.52 -4.43
CA ALA A 50 7.81 -2.25 -3.26
C ALA A 50 8.60 -3.54 -3.01
N ARG A 51 8.93 -4.31 -4.07
CA ARG A 51 9.78 -5.50 -3.92
C ARG A 51 11.18 -5.19 -3.42
N LYS A 52 11.76 -4.06 -3.84
CA LYS A 52 13.09 -3.61 -3.38
C LYS A 52 13.05 -3.17 -1.92
N LEU A 53 12.04 -2.37 -1.55
CA LEU A 53 11.86 -1.85 -0.19
C LEU A 53 11.54 -2.97 0.81
N CYS A 54 10.60 -3.85 0.46
CA CYS A 54 10.13 -4.94 1.32
C CYS A 54 10.99 -6.22 1.24
N ARG A 55 12.20 -6.12 0.66
CA ARG A 55 13.14 -7.25 0.52
C ARG A 55 13.46 -7.91 1.85
N ASN A 56 13.70 -7.11 2.89
CA ASN A 56 14.13 -7.59 4.20
C ASN A 56 12.95 -7.89 5.14
N THR A 57 11.72 -7.62 4.71
CA THR A 57 10.51 -7.90 5.49
C THR A 57 10.23 -9.41 5.51
N PRO A 58 9.83 -9.99 6.66
CA PRO A 58 9.44 -11.39 6.76
C PRO A 58 8.37 -11.78 5.75
N MET A 59 8.52 -12.97 5.15
CA MET A 59 7.56 -13.50 4.17
C MET A 59 6.16 -13.67 4.76
N ILE A 60 6.08 -14.31 5.92
CA ILE A 60 4.82 -14.58 6.61
C ILE A 60 4.45 -13.33 7.41
N GLY A 61 3.24 -12.81 7.19
CA GLY A 61 2.66 -11.70 7.94
C GLY A 61 3.21 -10.30 7.63
N GLY A 62 4.40 -10.16 7.04
CA GLY A 62 5.04 -8.85 6.86
C GLY A 62 5.10 -8.35 5.41
N ARG A 63 5.55 -9.19 4.47
CA ARG A 63 5.92 -8.73 3.12
C ARG A 63 4.73 -8.25 2.29
N ALA A 64 3.60 -8.94 2.37
CA ALA A 64 2.38 -8.52 1.67
C ALA A 64 1.86 -7.18 2.20
N ALA A 65 1.82 -7.02 3.53
CA ALA A 65 1.41 -5.77 4.17
C ALA A 65 2.35 -4.61 3.83
N CYS A 66 3.67 -4.84 3.84
CA CYS A 66 4.65 -3.85 3.41
C CYS A 66 4.44 -3.43 1.95
N GLN A 67 4.21 -4.37 1.03
CA GLN A 67 3.98 -4.03 -0.37
C GLN A 67 2.67 -3.27 -0.57
N ALA A 68 1.63 -3.58 0.21
CA ALA A 68 0.38 -2.82 0.19
C ALA A 68 0.58 -1.39 0.69
N ALA A 69 1.30 -1.20 1.80
CA ALA A 69 1.61 0.12 2.34
C ALA A 69 2.43 0.97 1.35
N VAL A 70 3.41 0.39 0.65
CA VAL A 70 4.17 1.10 -0.39
C VAL A 70 3.27 1.54 -1.55
N ARG A 71 2.29 0.70 -1.93
CA ARG A 71 1.34 1.06 -3.00
C ARG A 71 0.44 2.22 -2.59
N ASP A 72 -0.09 2.16 -1.38
CA ASP A 72 -0.94 3.22 -0.81
C ASP A 72 -0.19 4.56 -0.76
N GLU A 73 1.01 4.55 -0.18
CA GLU A 73 1.88 5.74 -0.11
C GLU A 73 2.21 6.29 -1.50
N ALA A 74 2.49 5.42 -2.48
CA ALA A 74 2.81 5.85 -3.84
C ALA A 74 1.64 6.58 -4.50
N VAL A 75 0.40 6.15 -4.25
CA VAL A 75 -0.81 6.83 -4.74
C VAL A 75 -1.02 8.15 -3.98
N THR A 76 -0.93 8.14 -2.65
CA THR A 76 -1.08 9.34 -1.81
C THR A 76 -0.08 10.46 -2.16
N ARG A 77 1.11 10.10 -2.65
CA ARG A 77 2.14 11.08 -3.09
C ARG A 77 1.96 11.64 -4.50
N LEU A 78 1.02 11.13 -5.30
CA LEU A 78 0.68 11.75 -6.58
C LEU A 78 0.04 13.13 -6.35
N PRO A 79 0.18 14.09 -7.27
CA PRO A 79 -0.62 15.32 -7.23
C PRO A 79 -2.11 14.99 -7.30
N GLY A 80 -2.97 15.85 -6.72
CA GLY A 80 -4.41 15.58 -6.61
C GLY A 80 -5.09 15.21 -7.93
N ALA A 81 -4.78 15.91 -9.03
CA ALA A 81 -5.32 15.58 -10.36
C ALA A 81 -4.91 14.16 -10.80
N ALA A 82 -3.62 13.84 -10.69
CA ALA A 82 -3.08 12.52 -11.02
C ALA A 82 -3.65 11.39 -10.15
N GLN A 83 -3.99 11.66 -8.89
CA GLN A 83 -4.69 10.69 -8.03
C GLN A 83 -6.10 10.40 -8.55
N VAL A 84 -6.84 11.44 -8.96
CA VAL A 84 -8.19 11.29 -9.51
C VAL A 84 -8.15 10.55 -10.84
N ASP A 85 -7.25 10.93 -11.74
CA ASP A 85 -7.04 10.27 -13.03
C ASP A 85 -6.73 8.78 -12.85
N TYR A 86 -5.79 8.48 -11.95
CA TYR A 86 -5.45 7.11 -11.57
C TYR A 86 -6.68 6.37 -11.02
N ALA A 87 -7.43 6.96 -10.09
CA ALA A 87 -8.61 6.32 -9.52
C ALA A 87 -9.70 6.02 -10.56
N LEU A 88 -9.97 6.96 -11.48
CA LEU A 88 -10.93 6.79 -12.56
C LEU A 88 -10.52 5.68 -13.53
N SER A 89 -9.23 5.58 -13.85
CA SER A 89 -8.69 4.49 -14.69
C SER A 89 -8.86 3.09 -14.08
N ARG A 90 -9.10 3.00 -12.76
CA ARG A 90 -9.26 1.75 -12.02
C ARG A 90 -10.71 1.35 -11.80
N VAL A 91 -11.67 2.22 -12.12
CA VAL A 91 -13.09 1.87 -12.01
C VAL A 91 -13.39 0.80 -13.06
N PRO A 92 -13.84 -0.40 -12.68
CA PRO A 92 -14.26 -1.39 -13.65
C PRO A 92 -15.45 -0.84 -14.43
N LEU A 93 -15.31 -0.77 -15.75
CA LEU A 93 -16.45 -0.50 -16.62
C LEU A 93 -17.38 -1.72 -16.53
N VAL A 94 -18.44 -1.59 -15.74
CA VAL A 94 -19.54 -2.56 -15.77
C VAL A 94 -20.25 -2.35 -17.10
N ALA A 95 -20.05 -3.30 -18.02
CA ALA A 95 -20.75 -3.37 -19.31
C ALA A 95 -21.97 -4.29 -19.20
#